data_AF-A0AAU2DX98-F1
#
_entry.id   AF-A0AAU2DX98-F1
#
_cell.length_a   1.000
_cell.length_b   1.000
_cell.length_c   1.000
_cell.angle_alpha   90.00
_cell.angle_beta   90.00
_cell.angle_gamma   90.00
#
_symmetry.space_group_name_H-M   'P 1'
#
loop_
_entity.id
_entity.type
_entity.pdbx_description
1 polymer ?
#
loop_
_entity_poly.entity_id
_entity_poly.type
_entity_poly.pdbx_seq_one_letter_code
_entity_poly.pdbx_strand_id
1 'polypeptide(L)'
;MTTEAEEPTLTIDELAARAGVTVRTVRFYGTRGLLPPPLIGPRRVGHYGREHLARLALIEELQQQGMTLAAIERYLEQLPPGLSAHDLAIHRAVVASWAPDAVRTATREELARRAGRELSDEDVERLVAMDVIVPEADNYRADLCLLRLGVQLLDVPLSQEVILASRKVLLEHSRAAAHELARLFRDEVSEREAREVRSLSEHMHPLVLQALLTAFQRSLKEELRELLPPGSSGAPESPSVGRSA
;
A
#
# COMPACT_ATOMS: atom_id res chain seq x y z
N MET A 1 0.86 15.07 29.98
CA MET A 1 0.49 15.93 28.84
C MET A 1 1.37 15.54 27.67
N THR A 2 0.98 14.50 26.95
CA THR A 2 1.57 14.11 25.67
C THR A 2 0.70 14.72 24.59
N THR A 3 1.28 15.61 23.80
CA THR A 3 0.66 16.17 22.60
C THR A 3 0.53 15.04 21.58
N GLU A 4 -0.63 14.38 21.51
CA GLU A 4 -1.06 13.72 20.28
C GLU A 4 -1.05 14.80 19.21
N ALA A 5 -0.12 14.71 18.25
CA ALA A 5 -0.10 15.60 17.11
C ALA A 5 -1.45 15.44 16.39
N GLU A 6 -2.29 16.49 16.42
CA GLU A 6 -3.58 16.52 15.74
C GLU A 6 -3.41 16.04 14.30
N GLU A 7 -4.03 14.91 13.96
CA GLU A 7 -4.10 14.48 12.57
C GLU A 7 -4.82 15.57 11.77
N PRO A 8 -4.23 16.09 10.67
CA PRO A 8 -4.84 17.19 9.95
C PRO A 8 -6.19 16.74 9.38
N THR A 9 -7.26 17.33 9.92
CA THR A 9 -8.64 17.09 9.50
C THR A 9 -8.99 18.05 8.36
N LEU A 10 -9.04 17.52 7.14
CA LEU A 10 -9.32 18.29 5.93
C LEU A 10 -10.83 18.46 5.72
N THR A 11 -11.25 19.61 5.22
CA THR A 11 -12.57 19.78 4.60
C THR A 11 -12.63 19.04 3.26
N ILE A 12 -13.83 18.88 2.70
CA ILE A 12 -13.99 18.21 1.39
C ILE A 12 -13.26 18.95 0.26
N ASP A 13 -13.21 20.28 0.34
CA ASP A 13 -12.55 21.12 -0.67
C ASP A 13 -11.03 20.96 -0.59
N GLU A 14 -10.47 20.94 0.63
CA GLU A 14 -9.04 20.69 0.87
C GLU A 14 -8.63 19.27 0.49
N LEU A 15 -9.48 18.27 0.80
CA LEU A 15 -9.25 16.89 0.39
C LEU A 15 -9.19 16.78 -1.14
N ALA A 16 -10.17 17.36 -1.83
CA ALA A 16 -10.25 17.34 -3.28
C ALA A 16 -9.01 17.99 -3.92
N ALA A 17 -8.63 19.19 -3.43
CA ALA A 17 -7.45 19.90 -3.89
C ALA A 17 -6.16 19.08 -3.69
N ARG A 18 -6.00 18.46 -2.52
CA ARG A 18 -4.79 17.70 -2.17
C ARG A 18 -4.70 16.34 -2.85
N ALA A 19 -5.83 15.75 -3.22
CA ALA A 19 -5.92 14.52 -3.99
C ALA A 19 -5.94 14.75 -5.51
N GLY A 20 -5.95 16.00 -5.99
CA GLY A 20 -5.98 16.29 -7.42
C GLY A 20 -7.31 15.93 -8.12
N VAL A 21 -8.40 15.80 -7.37
CA VAL A 21 -9.73 15.43 -7.88
C VAL A 21 -10.76 16.52 -7.59
N THR A 22 -11.94 16.44 -8.21
CA THR A 22 -13.01 17.38 -7.92
C THR A 22 -13.78 16.99 -6.66
N VAL A 23 -14.40 17.96 -5.98
CA VAL A 23 -15.36 17.72 -4.89
C VAL A 23 -16.49 16.79 -5.32
N ARG A 24 -16.93 16.90 -6.58
CA ARG A 24 -17.93 16.01 -7.18
C ARG A 24 -17.44 14.56 -7.18
N THR A 25 -16.18 14.32 -7.55
CA THR A 25 -15.55 13.00 -7.54
C THR A 25 -15.49 12.43 -6.11
N VAL A 26 -15.06 13.24 -5.13
CA VAL A 26 -15.02 12.83 -3.72
C VAL A 26 -16.41 12.42 -3.22
N ARG A 27 -17.43 13.24 -3.49
CA ARG A 27 -18.83 12.91 -3.12
C ARG A 27 -19.32 11.65 -3.81
N PHE A 28 -19.03 11.50 -5.10
CA PHE A 28 -19.39 10.31 -5.87
C PHE A 28 -18.78 9.05 -5.27
N TYR A 29 -17.49 9.04 -4.95
CA TYR A 29 -16.84 7.92 -4.28
C TYR A 29 -17.40 7.68 -2.87
N GLY A 30 -17.69 8.73 -2.11
CA GLY A 30 -18.39 8.59 -0.83
C GLY A 30 -19.77 7.92 -0.95
N THR A 31 -20.58 8.32 -1.93
CA THR A 31 -21.92 7.72 -2.15
C THR A 31 -21.87 6.27 -2.61
N ARG A 32 -20.76 5.85 -3.23
CA ARG A 32 -20.55 4.47 -3.70
C ARG A 32 -19.83 3.60 -2.66
N GLY A 33 -19.55 4.11 -1.46
CA GLY A 33 -18.84 3.38 -0.41
C GLY A 33 -17.34 3.17 -0.67
N LEU A 34 -16.78 3.83 -1.68
CA LEU A 34 -15.37 3.74 -2.03
C LEU A 34 -14.48 4.50 -1.04
N LEU A 35 -15.04 5.48 -0.33
CA LEU A 35 -14.39 6.20 0.76
C LEU A 35 -15.12 5.92 2.07
N PRO A 36 -14.38 5.78 3.20
CA PRO A 36 -15.03 5.75 4.50
C PRO A 36 -15.82 7.05 4.74
N PRO A 37 -16.86 6.99 5.59
CA PRO A 37 -17.62 8.19 5.92
C PRO A 37 -16.71 9.20 6.66
N PRO A 38 -16.84 10.51 6.38
CA PRO A 38 -16.08 11.52 7.09
C PRO A 38 -16.53 11.64 8.55
N LEU A 39 -15.63 12.13 9.40
CA LEU A 39 -15.98 12.51 10.76
C LEU A 39 -16.82 13.80 10.72
N ILE A 40 -17.99 13.78 11.33
CA ILE A 40 -18.87 14.95 11.35
C ILE A 40 -18.45 15.86 12.50
N GLY A 41 -17.83 16.98 12.14
CA GLY A 41 -17.39 17.99 13.09
C GLY A 41 -18.47 19.01 13.44
N PRO A 42 -18.10 20.06 14.20
CA PRO A 42 -18.98 21.18 14.52
C PRO A 42 -19.60 21.78 13.25
N ARG A 43 -20.86 22.22 13.34
CA ARG A 43 -21.62 22.76 12.19
C ARG A 43 -21.92 21.76 11.06
N ARG A 44 -21.86 20.45 11.33
CA ARG A 44 -22.14 19.36 10.35
C ARG A 44 -21.18 19.37 9.16
N VAL A 45 -19.96 19.88 9.35
CA VAL A 45 -18.91 19.84 8.34
C VAL A 45 -18.23 18.46 8.41
N GLY A 46 -18.08 17.80 7.26
CA GLY A 46 -17.35 16.55 7.17
C GLY A 46 -15.85 16.80 7.17
N HIS A 47 -15.14 16.11 8.06
CA HIS A 47 -13.69 16.12 8.18
C HIS A 47 -13.09 14.81 7.68
N TYR A 48 -12.02 14.94 6.91
CA TYR A 48 -11.34 13.86 6.21
C TYR A 48 -9.89 13.76 6.66
N GLY A 49 -9.47 12.57 7.10
CA GLY A 49 -8.09 12.29 7.52
C GLY A 49 -7.19 11.71 6.41
N ARG A 50 -5.96 11.32 6.80
CA ARG A 50 -4.94 10.75 5.89
C ARG A 50 -5.39 9.48 5.18
N GLU A 51 -6.23 8.68 5.81
CA GLU A 51 -6.81 7.46 5.21
C GLU A 51 -7.63 7.77 3.95
N HIS A 52 -8.35 8.89 3.91
CA HIS A 52 -9.12 9.29 2.75
C HIS A 52 -8.20 9.64 1.57
N LEU A 53 -7.09 10.35 1.84
CA LEU A 53 -6.08 10.65 0.83
C LEU A 53 -5.41 9.37 0.30
N ALA A 54 -5.03 8.46 1.19
CA ALA A 54 -4.41 7.19 0.81
C ALA A 54 -5.36 6.35 -0.05
N ARG A 55 -6.66 6.32 0.30
CA ARG A 55 -7.68 5.60 -0.46
C ARG A 55 -7.95 6.23 -1.82
N LEU A 56 -7.99 7.55 -1.91
CA LEU A 56 -8.10 8.26 -3.19
C LEU A 56 -6.92 7.98 -4.11
N ALA A 57 -5.69 8.00 -3.57
CA ALA A 57 -4.49 7.68 -4.33
C ALA A 57 -4.47 6.21 -4.81
N LEU A 58 -4.96 5.27 -4.00
CA LEU A 58 -5.11 3.88 -4.41
C LEU A 58 -6.16 3.71 -5.52
N ILE A 59 -7.31 4.38 -5.41
CA ILE A 59 -8.35 4.36 -6.46
C ILE A 59 -7.79 4.90 -7.77
N GLU A 60 -7.09 6.04 -7.73
CA GLU A 60 -6.45 6.63 -8.90
C GLU A 60 -5.46 5.66 -9.54
N GLU A 61 -4.60 5.02 -8.74
CA GLU A 61 -3.63 4.03 -9.22
C GLU A 61 -4.32 2.85 -9.92
N LEU A 62 -5.34 2.26 -9.30
CA LEU A 62 -6.10 1.15 -9.88
C LEU A 62 -6.79 1.56 -11.19
N GLN A 63 -7.28 2.80 -11.29
CA GLN A 63 -7.84 3.34 -12.53
C GLN A 63 -6.78 3.51 -13.62
N GLN A 64 -5.57 3.97 -13.27
CA GLN A 64 -4.45 4.07 -14.21
C GLN A 64 -4.04 2.68 -14.76
N GLN A 65 -4.20 1.62 -13.97
CA GLN A 65 -4.01 0.23 -14.42
C GLN A 65 -5.20 -0.34 -15.21
N GLY A 66 -6.18 0.50 -15.61
CA GLY A 66 -7.29 0.09 -16.47
C GLY A 66 -8.46 -0.57 -15.73
N MET A 67 -8.47 -0.59 -14.40
CA MET A 67 -9.58 -1.18 -13.66
C MET A 67 -10.85 -0.34 -13.79
N THR A 68 -11.96 -1.01 -14.09
CA THR A 68 -13.28 -0.39 -14.02
C THR A 68 -13.64 -0.07 -12.57
N LEU A 69 -14.50 0.94 -12.38
CA LEU A 69 -14.92 1.33 -11.04
C LEU A 69 -15.60 0.18 -10.27
N ALA A 70 -16.36 -0.68 -10.95
CA ALA A 70 -16.99 -1.84 -10.34
C ALA A 70 -15.95 -2.90 -9.86
N ALA A 71 -14.84 -3.05 -10.59
CA ALA A 71 -13.74 -3.91 -10.15
C ALA A 71 -12.99 -3.30 -8.95
N ILE A 72 -12.83 -1.98 -8.93
CA ILE A 72 -12.22 -1.24 -7.81
C ILE A 72 -13.08 -1.38 -6.55
N GLU A 73 -14.41 -1.28 -6.66
CA GLU A 73 -15.34 -1.52 -5.54
C GLU A 73 -15.12 -2.89 -4.92
N ARG A 74 -15.15 -3.95 -5.74
CA ARG A 74 -14.93 -5.32 -5.29
C ARG A 74 -13.55 -5.51 -4.67
N TYR A 75 -12.52 -4.89 -5.24
CA TYR A 75 -11.17 -4.95 -4.69
C TYR A 75 -11.12 -4.29 -3.29
N LEU A 76 -11.70 -3.10 -3.14
CA LEU A 76 -11.73 -2.37 -1.88
C LEU A 76 -12.61 -3.03 -0.81
N GLU A 77 -13.67 -3.74 -1.20
CA GLU A 77 -14.53 -4.54 -0.31
C GLU A 77 -13.79 -5.76 0.28
N GLN A 78 -12.82 -6.30 -0.47
CA GLN A 78 -12.02 -7.44 -0.04
C GLN A 78 -10.85 -7.05 0.88
N LEU A 79 -10.55 -5.75 0.98
CA LEU A 79 -9.53 -5.27 1.90
C LEU A 79 -9.99 -5.46 3.35
N PRO A 80 -9.06 -5.78 4.28
CA PRO A 80 -9.38 -5.81 5.70
C PRO A 80 -10.05 -4.50 6.15
N PRO A 81 -11.06 -4.55 7.04
CA PRO A 81 -11.62 -3.33 7.60
C PRO A 81 -10.56 -2.59 8.44
N GLY A 82 -10.59 -1.26 8.40
CA GLY A 82 -9.72 -0.42 9.23
C GLY A 82 -8.24 -0.37 8.80
N LEU A 83 -7.94 -0.57 7.51
CA LEU A 83 -6.59 -0.34 7.00
C LEU A 83 -6.13 1.10 7.24
N SER A 84 -4.92 1.24 7.78
CA SER A 84 -4.30 2.54 7.96
C SER A 84 -3.89 3.17 6.62
N ALA A 85 -3.57 4.46 6.64
CA ALA A 85 -3.01 5.14 5.47
C ALA A 85 -1.70 4.49 4.97
N HIS A 86 -0.91 3.88 5.88
CA HIS A 86 0.32 3.17 5.52
C HIS A 86 0.00 1.85 4.80
N ASP A 87 -0.95 1.06 5.30
CA ASP A 87 -1.37 -0.19 4.65
C ASP A 87 -1.88 0.08 3.24
N LEU A 88 -2.73 1.11 3.07
CA LEU A 88 -3.24 1.51 1.75
C LEU A 88 -2.12 1.98 0.82
N ALA A 89 -1.05 2.61 1.35
CA ALA A 89 0.12 2.98 0.57
C ALA A 89 0.91 1.74 0.10
N ILE A 90 0.98 0.68 0.92
CA ILE A 90 1.54 -0.63 0.52
C ILE A 90 0.73 -1.22 -0.63
N HIS A 91 -0.61 -1.28 -0.48
CA HIS A 91 -1.50 -1.76 -1.54
C HIS A 91 -1.28 -0.98 -2.85
N ARG A 92 -1.16 0.34 -2.77
CA ARG A 92 -0.91 1.19 -3.93
C ARG A 92 0.44 0.89 -4.57
N ALA A 93 1.51 0.77 -3.79
CA ALA A 93 2.84 0.51 -4.33
C ALA A 93 2.93 -0.84 -5.06
N VAL A 94 2.24 -1.87 -4.54
CA VAL A 94 2.14 -3.18 -5.21
C VAL A 94 1.41 -3.09 -6.55
N VAL A 95 0.37 -2.25 -6.64
CA VAL A 95 -0.37 -2.01 -7.90
C VAL A 95 0.50 -1.20 -8.87
N ALA A 96 1.24 -0.21 -8.37
CA ALA A 96 2.02 0.70 -9.19
C ALA A 96 3.33 0.09 -9.74
N SER A 97 3.95 -0.85 -9.03
CA SER A 97 5.23 -1.46 -9.44
C SER A 97 5.16 -2.31 -10.71
N TRP A 98 3.93 -2.55 -11.22
CA TRP A 98 3.68 -3.25 -12.48
C TRP A 98 3.43 -2.29 -13.66
N ALA A 99 3.37 -0.98 -13.42
CA ALA A 99 3.38 0.00 -14.49
C ALA A 99 4.73 -0.09 -15.22
N PRO A 100 4.77 -0.23 -16.57
CA PRO A 100 6.00 -0.42 -17.32
C PRO A 100 7.02 0.73 -17.17
N ASP A 101 6.62 1.88 -16.61
CA ASP A 101 7.42 3.09 -16.41
C ASP A 101 7.69 3.45 -14.92
N ALA A 102 7.37 2.58 -13.95
CA ALA A 102 7.57 2.87 -12.52
C ALA A 102 9.05 2.96 -12.12
N VAL A 103 9.90 2.22 -12.84
CA VAL A 103 11.34 2.14 -12.61
C VAL A 103 12.03 3.23 -13.41
N ARG A 104 12.68 4.18 -12.73
CA ARG A 104 13.37 5.30 -13.37
C ARG A 104 14.78 5.48 -12.82
N THR A 105 15.67 5.96 -13.68
CA THR A 105 16.98 6.43 -13.25
C THR A 105 16.84 7.76 -12.51
N ALA A 106 17.45 7.85 -11.33
CA ALA A 106 17.41 9.00 -10.44
C ALA A 106 18.79 9.24 -9.81
N THR A 107 19.16 10.51 -9.63
CA THR A 107 20.36 10.88 -8.86
C THR A 107 20.08 10.73 -7.36
N ARG A 108 21.13 10.70 -6.54
CA ARG A 108 21.01 10.68 -5.07
C ARG A 108 20.19 11.86 -4.54
N GLU A 109 20.36 13.04 -5.14
CA GLU A 109 19.60 14.25 -4.77
C GLU A 109 18.11 14.12 -5.11
N GLU A 110 17.77 13.51 -6.26
CA GLU A 110 16.38 13.25 -6.62
C GLU A 110 15.72 12.23 -5.68
N LEU A 111 16.45 11.18 -5.31
CA LEU A 111 15.97 10.21 -4.31
C LEU A 111 15.71 10.89 -2.96
N ALA A 112 16.64 11.73 -2.48
CA ALA A 112 16.48 12.47 -1.23
C ALA A 112 15.26 13.43 -1.27
N ARG A 113 15.09 14.17 -2.37
CA ARG A 113 13.91 15.03 -2.58
C ARG A 113 12.60 14.26 -2.49
N ARG A 114 12.53 13.07 -3.10
CA ARG A 114 11.32 12.24 -3.10
C ARG A 114 11.08 11.50 -1.78
N ALA A 115 12.16 11.09 -1.12
CA ALA A 115 12.13 10.55 0.23
C ALA A 115 11.63 11.61 1.23
N GLY A 116 11.78 12.89 0.92
CA GLY A 116 11.43 14.00 1.82
C GLY A 116 12.41 14.14 2.99
N ARG A 117 13.59 13.53 2.90
CA ARG A 117 14.68 13.59 3.87
C ARG A 117 16.02 13.41 3.19
N GLU A 118 17.09 13.87 3.82
CA GLU A 118 18.44 13.47 3.41
C GLU A 118 18.63 11.97 3.62
N LEU A 119 19.36 11.35 2.70
CA LEU A 119 19.72 9.93 2.75
C LEU A 119 21.21 9.86 3.08
N SER A 120 21.56 9.23 4.20
CA SER A 120 22.94 8.88 4.54
C SER A 120 23.43 7.72 3.66
N ASP A 121 24.72 7.42 3.69
CA ASP A 121 25.26 6.28 2.94
C ASP A 121 24.71 4.95 3.49
N GLU A 122 24.49 4.86 4.80
CA GLU A 122 23.83 3.72 5.43
C GLU A 122 22.36 3.58 4.97
N ASP A 123 21.62 4.69 4.85
CA ASP A 123 20.25 4.68 4.31
C ASP A 123 20.23 4.15 2.88
N VAL A 124 21.17 4.60 2.03
CA VAL A 124 21.31 4.14 0.65
C VAL A 124 21.65 2.65 0.60
N GLU A 125 22.59 2.17 1.42
CA GLU A 125 22.94 0.75 1.51
C GLU A 125 21.75 -0.12 1.93
N ARG A 126 20.94 0.36 2.87
CA ARG A 126 19.71 -0.33 3.31
C ARG A 126 18.64 -0.32 2.22
N LEU A 127 18.44 0.79 1.51
CA LEU A 127 17.50 0.86 0.38
C LEU A 127 17.93 -0.06 -0.78
N VAL A 128 19.24 -0.21 -1.03
CA VAL A 128 19.79 -1.18 -1.98
C VAL A 128 19.53 -2.61 -1.50
N ALA A 129 19.75 -2.89 -0.21
CA ALA A 129 19.48 -4.21 0.36
C ALA A 129 18.00 -4.62 0.22
N MET A 130 17.08 -3.65 0.30
CA MET A 130 15.64 -3.83 0.10
C MET A 130 15.22 -3.94 -1.39
N ASP A 131 16.15 -3.78 -2.35
CA ASP A 131 15.87 -3.70 -3.79
C ASP A 131 15.00 -2.51 -4.24
N VAL A 132 14.91 -1.48 -3.39
CA VAL A 132 14.13 -0.28 -3.69
C VAL A 132 14.86 0.61 -4.70
N ILE A 133 16.19 0.60 -4.61
CA ILE A 133 17.10 1.27 -5.54
C ILE A 133 18.22 0.30 -5.94
N VAL A 134 18.66 0.38 -7.19
CA VAL A 134 19.74 -0.44 -7.75
C VAL A 134 20.82 0.52 -8.25
N PRO A 135 22.07 0.40 -7.78
CA PRO A 135 23.15 1.26 -8.25
C PRO A 135 23.44 1.02 -9.74
N GLU A 136 23.56 2.11 -10.50
CA GLU A 136 24.10 2.19 -11.86
C GLU A 136 25.32 3.13 -11.83
N ALA A 137 26.06 3.25 -12.95
CA ALA A 137 27.39 3.90 -12.98
C ALA A 137 27.50 5.21 -12.17
N ASP A 138 26.61 6.17 -12.46
CA ASP A 138 26.58 7.50 -11.79
C ASP A 138 25.22 7.81 -11.15
N ASN A 139 24.28 6.86 -11.16
CA ASN A 139 22.88 7.06 -10.78
C ASN A 139 22.30 5.80 -10.13
N TYR A 140 21.04 5.88 -9.72
CA TYR A 140 20.29 4.73 -9.21
C TYR A 140 19.08 4.47 -10.09
N ARG A 141 18.86 3.20 -10.43
CA ARG A 141 17.58 2.76 -10.97
C ARG A 141 16.66 2.46 -9.79
N ALA A 142 15.56 3.19 -9.66
CA ALA A 142 14.67 3.11 -8.51
C ALA A 142 13.23 2.85 -8.92
N ASP A 143 12.56 1.98 -8.17
CA ASP A 143 11.09 1.96 -8.15
C ASP A 143 10.62 3.08 -7.22
N LEU A 144 10.12 4.14 -7.83
CA LEU A 144 9.76 5.37 -7.12
C LEU A 144 8.49 5.21 -6.28
N CYS A 145 7.67 4.20 -6.56
CA CYS A 145 6.49 3.86 -5.78
C CYS A 145 6.89 3.09 -4.52
N LEU A 146 7.88 2.20 -4.62
CA LEU A 146 8.46 1.50 -3.46
C LEU A 146 9.38 2.39 -2.61
N LEU A 147 9.95 3.46 -3.18
CA LEU A 147 10.86 4.37 -2.47
C LEU A 147 10.26 4.89 -1.15
N ARG A 148 9.00 5.31 -1.16
CA ARG A 148 8.35 5.82 0.06
C ARG A 148 8.24 4.77 1.15
N LEU A 149 7.95 3.52 0.78
CA LEU A 149 7.87 2.41 1.72
C LEU A 149 9.26 2.03 2.25
N GLY A 150 10.25 1.96 1.35
CA GLY A 150 11.64 1.72 1.72
C GLY A 150 12.14 2.75 2.74
N VAL A 151 11.83 4.04 2.52
CA VAL A 151 12.20 5.12 3.43
C VAL A 151 11.53 4.98 4.80
N GLN A 152 10.25 4.58 4.86
CA GLN A 152 9.58 4.31 6.13
C GLN A 152 10.20 3.11 6.87
N LEU A 153 10.70 2.12 6.13
CA LEU A 153 11.33 0.94 6.70
C LEU A 153 12.74 1.22 7.27
N LEU A 154 13.37 2.34 6.88
CA LEU A 154 14.64 2.78 7.47
C LEU A 154 14.49 3.12 8.96
N ASP A 155 13.32 3.61 9.37
CA ASP A 155 13.03 3.96 10.76
C ASP A 155 12.78 2.72 11.64
N VAL A 156 12.67 1.52 11.04
CA VAL A 156 12.54 0.25 11.77
C VAL A 156 13.94 -0.30 12.09
N PRO A 157 14.21 -0.72 13.34
CA PRO A 157 15.52 -1.20 13.77
C PRO A 157 15.80 -2.64 13.31
N LEU A 158 15.83 -2.85 11.99
CA LEU A 158 16.23 -4.11 11.36
C LEU A 158 17.67 -4.01 10.88
N SER A 159 18.47 -5.06 11.16
CA SER A 159 19.82 -5.14 10.61
C SER A 159 19.77 -5.38 9.10
N GLN A 160 20.81 -4.95 8.39
CA GLN A 160 20.95 -5.18 6.95
C GLN A 160 20.96 -6.69 6.61
N GLU A 161 21.54 -7.52 7.47
CA GLU A 161 21.52 -8.98 7.33
C GLU A 161 20.09 -9.54 7.32
N VAL A 162 19.25 -9.08 8.26
CA VAL A 162 17.83 -9.49 8.31
C VAL A 162 17.09 -9.03 7.06
N ILE A 163 17.31 -7.78 6.62
CA ILE A 163 16.70 -7.25 5.39
C ILE A 163 17.05 -8.12 4.18
N LEU A 164 18.33 -8.47 4.01
CA LEU A 164 18.79 -9.30 2.90
C LEU A 164 18.22 -10.73 2.98
N ALA A 165 18.20 -11.33 4.18
CA ALA A 165 17.62 -12.64 4.39
C ALA A 165 16.12 -12.66 4.06
N SER A 166 15.36 -11.69 4.58
CA SER A 166 13.92 -11.54 4.29
C SER A 166 13.67 -11.33 2.80
N ARG A 167 14.45 -10.47 2.12
CA ARG A 167 14.35 -10.27 0.67
C ARG A 167 14.54 -11.56 -0.10
N LYS A 168 15.58 -12.33 0.24
CA LYS A 168 15.88 -13.60 -0.43
C LYS A 168 14.69 -14.56 -0.33
N VAL A 169 14.16 -14.75 0.89
CA VAL A 169 13.00 -15.61 1.15
C VAL A 169 11.80 -15.15 0.33
N LEU A 170 11.48 -13.84 0.35
CA LEU A 170 10.36 -13.30 -0.42
C LEU A 170 10.51 -13.55 -1.92
N LEU A 171 11.68 -13.25 -2.51
CA LEU A 171 11.90 -13.43 -3.94
C LEU A 171 11.84 -14.90 -4.38
N GLU A 172 12.39 -15.82 -3.59
CA GLU A 172 12.34 -17.25 -3.87
C GLU A 172 10.89 -17.76 -3.89
N HIS A 173 10.11 -17.44 -2.85
CA HIS A 173 8.72 -17.89 -2.75
C HIS A 173 7.79 -17.19 -3.75
N SER A 174 7.96 -15.89 -3.99
CA SER A 174 7.19 -15.18 -5.02
C SER A 174 7.44 -15.74 -6.41
N ARG A 175 8.70 -16.08 -6.75
CA ARG A 175 9.03 -16.72 -8.03
C ARG A 175 8.39 -18.09 -8.17
N ALA A 176 8.43 -18.91 -7.12
CA ALA A 176 7.78 -20.22 -7.10
C ALA A 176 6.26 -20.09 -7.31
N ALA A 177 5.60 -19.20 -6.56
CA ALA A 177 4.17 -18.95 -6.69
C ALA A 177 3.79 -18.46 -8.10
N ALA A 178 4.54 -17.51 -8.65
CA ALA A 178 4.32 -17.00 -10.01
C ALA A 178 4.47 -18.11 -11.07
N HIS A 179 5.46 -19.01 -10.89
CA HIS A 179 5.68 -20.13 -11.80
C HIS A 179 4.50 -21.10 -11.80
N GLU A 180 4.03 -21.51 -10.62
CA GLU A 180 2.88 -22.42 -10.49
C GLU A 180 1.59 -21.79 -11.02
N LEU A 181 1.32 -20.52 -10.73
CA LEU A 181 0.17 -19.80 -11.28
C LEU A 181 0.24 -19.69 -12.80
N ALA A 182 1.39 -19.31 -13.36
CA ALA A 182 1.57 -19.21 -14.81
C ALA A 182 1.39 -20.55 -15.52
N ARG A 183 1.77 -21.66 -14.86
CA ARG A 183 1.53 -23.01 -15.37
C ARG A 183 0.04 -23.33 -15.41
N LEU A 184 -0.67 -23.13 -14.29
CA LEU A 184 -2.13 -23.36 -14.22
C LEU A 184 -2.90 -22.53 -15.26
N PHE A 185 -2.50 -21.28 -15.48
CA PHE A 185 -3.12 -20.44 -16.51
C PHE A 185 -2.79 -20.88 -17.92
N ARG A 186 -1.56 -21.33 -18.20
CA ARG A 186 -1.20 -21.81 -19.53
C ARG A 186 -2.05 -22.99 -19.97
N ASP A 187 -2.34 -23.91 -19.06
CA ASP A 187 -3.12 -25.10 -19.35
C ASP A 187 -4.57 -24.73 -19.71
N GLU A 188 -5.19 -23.80 -18.97
CA GLU A 188 -6.57 -23.32 -19.17
C GLU A 188 -6.77 -22.44 -20.43
N VAL A 189 -5.70 -21.79 -20.89
CA VAL A 189 -5.74 -20.79 -21.96
C VAL A 189 -5.26 -21.37 -23.30
N SER A 190 -4.72 -22.60 -23.29
CA SER A 190 -4.12 -23.29 -24.44
C SER A 190 -5.05 -23.48 -25.65
N GLU A 191 -6.37 -23.46 -25.46
CA GLU A 191 -7.38 -23.60 -26.54
C GLU A 191 -8.04 -22.28 -26.99
N ARG A 192 -7.64 -21.12 -26.43
CA ARG A 192 -8.31 -19.83 -26.67
C ARG A 192 -7.58 -18.95 -27.70
N GLU A 193 -8.32 -18.07 -28.37
CA GLU A 193 -7.73 -17.09 -29.31
C GLU A 193 -6.91 -16.00 -28.59
N ALA A 194 -5.78 -15.59 -29.17
CA ALA A 194 -4.83 -14.66 -28.57
C ALA A 194 -5.42 -13.30 -28.09
N ARG A 195 -6.50 -12.81 -28.71
CA ARG A 195 -7.21 -11.60 -28.25
C ARG A 195 -8.02 -11.84 -26.98
N GLU A 196 -8.67 -12.99 -26.86
CA GLU A 196 -9.41 -13.38 -25.67
C GLU A 196 -8.46 -13.62 -24.48
N VAL A 197 -7.30 -14.23 -24.75
CA VAL A 197 -6.23 -14.39 -23.76
C VAL A 197 -5.76 -13.05 -23.21
N ARG A 198 -5.54 -12.06 -24.09
CA ARG A 198 -5.07 -10.73 -23.69
C ARG A 198 -6.11 -9.99 -22.85
N SER A 199 -7.36 -9.96 -23.31
CA SER A 199 -8.46 -9.34 -22.55
C SER A 199 -8.66 -10.04 -21.20
N LEU A 200 -8.59 -11.36 -21.14
CA LEU A 200 -8.71 -12.12 -19.90
C LEU A 200 -7.54 -11.80 -18.96
N SER A 201 -6.31 -11.79 -19.48
CA SER A 201 -5.11 -11.45 -18.70
C SER A 201 -5.18 -10.05 -18.08
N GLU A 202 -5.67 -9.04 -18.81
CA GLU A 202 -5.84 -7.66 -18.31
C GLU A 202 -6.82 -7.59 -17.13
N HIS A 203 -7.89 -8.40 -17.14
CA HIS A 203 -8.89 -8.42 -16.06
C HIS A 203 -8.48 -9.32 -14.88
N MET A 204 -7.69 -10.36 -15.14
CA MET A 204 -7.24 -11.31 -14.11
C MET A 204 -6.09 -10.75 -13.29
N HIS A 205 -5.28 -9.88 -13.89
CA HIS A 205 -4.07 -9.36 -13.26
C HIS A 205 -4.32 -8.74 -11.86
N PRO A 206 -5.29 -7.82 -11.67
CA PRO A 206 -5.54 -7.23 -10.36
C PRO A 206 -6.14 -8.21 -9.35
N LEU A 207 -6.92 -9.19 -9.82
CA LEU A 207 -7.54 -10.20 -8.97
C LEU A 207 -6.50 -11.17 -8.38
N VAL A 208 -5.53 -11.59 -9.20
CA VAL A 208 -4.42 -12.44 -8.74
C VAL A 208 -3.58 -11.69 -7.70
N LEU A 209 -3.30 -10.40 -7.92
CA LEU A 209 -2.56 -9.57 -6.96
C LEU A 209 -3.30 -9.46 -5.62
N GLN A 210 -4.60 -9.16 -5.66
CA GLN A 210 -5.45 -9.08 -4.48
C GLN A 210 -5.40 -10.40 -3.70
N ALA A 211 -5.57 -11.52 -4.40
CA ALA A 211 -5.60 -12.84 -3.79
C ALA A 211 -4.25 -13.19 -3.14
N LEU A 212 -3.14 -12.91 -3.82
CA LEU A 212 -1.79 -13.12 -3.29
C LEU A 212 -1.52 -12.27 -2.06
N LEU A 213 -1.85 -10.98 -2.11
CA LEU A 213 -1.64 -10.07 -1.00
C LEU A 213 -2.50 -10.44 0.21
N THR A 214 -3.75 -10.83 -0.02
CA THR A 214 -4.65 -11.30 1.04
C THR A 214 -4.16 -12.59 1.67
N ALA A 215 -3.75 -13.56 0.86
CA ALA A 215 -3.18 -14.81 1.35
C ALA A 215 -1.93 -14.54 2.18
N PHE A 216 -1.03 -13.68 1.69
CA PHE A 216 0.17 -13.29 2.41
C PHE A 216 -0.13 -12.58 3.73
N GLN A 217 -1.01 -11.57 3.73
CA GLN A 217 -1.42 -10.85 4.94
C GLN A 217 -1.99 -11.79 5.99
N ARG A 218 -2.81 -12.76 5.56
CA ARG A 218 -3.41 -13.75 6.45
C ARG A 218 -2.36 -14.66 7.06
N SER A 219 -1.47 -15.24 6.24
CA SER A 219 -0.38 -16.09 6.73
C SER A 219 0.57 -15.34 7.64
N LEU A 220 0.95 -14.11 7.29
CA LEU A 220 1.83 -13.28 8.12
C LEU A 220 1.18 -12.97 9.48
N LYS A 221 -0.11 -12.67 9.51
CA LYS A 221 -0.85 -12.43 10.76
C LYS A 221 -0.93 -13.67 11.64
N GLU A 222 -1.03 -14.86 11.04
CA GLU A 222 -1.02 -16.14 11.75
C GLU A 222 0.35 -16.39 12.38
N GLU A 223 1.44 -16.27 11.61
CA GLU A 223 2.82 -16.43 12.09
C GLU A 223 3.20 -15.40 13.18
N LEU A 224 2.87 -14.12 12.96
CA LEU A 224 3.17 -13.05 13.93
C LEU A 224 2.40 -13.24 15.26
N ARG A 225 1.23 -13.86 15.23
CA ARG A 225 0.46 -14.17 16.45
C ARG A 225 1.17 -15.24 17.28
N GLU A 226 1.86 -16.18 16.65
CA GLU A 226 2.61 -17.24 17.34
C GLU A 226 3.92 -16.72 17.95
N LEU A 227 4.49 -15.66 17.36
CA LEU A 227 5.71 -15.01 17.83
C LEU A 227 5.50 -14.01 18.99
N LEU A 228 4.31 -13.41 19.10
CA LEU A 228 3.99 -12.44 20.15
C LEU A 228 3.42 -13.15 21.40
N PRO A 229 3.96 -12.91 22.62
CA PRO A 229 3.41 -13.50 23.83
C PRO A 229 1.97 -13.01 24.08
N PRO A 230 1.07 -13.85 24.63
CA PRO A 230 -0.30 -13.45 24.93
C PRO A 230 -0.30 -12.31 25.95
N GLY A 231 -0.68 -11.10 25.52
CA GLY A 231 -0.80 -9.91 26.38
C GLY A 231 -0.26 -8.58 25.83
N SER A 232 0.39 -8.58 24.65
CA SER A 232 0.98 -7.35 24.07
C SER A 232 0.00 -6.47 23.27
N SER A 233 -1.27 -6.86 23.16
CA SER A 233 -2.30 -6.00 22.58
C SER A 233 -2.71 -4.95 23.62
N GLY A 234 -2.07 -3.78 23.58
CA GLY A 234 -2.47 -2.60 24.35
C GLY A 234 -3.88 -2.15 23.96
N ALA A 235 -4.89 -2.71 24.61
CA ALA A 235 -6.18 -2.06 24.78
C ALA A 235 -6.06 -1.10 25.98
N PRO A 236 -6.48 0.17 25.88
CA PRO A 236 -6.50 1.04 27.04
C PRO A 236 -7.52 0.47 28.04
N GLU A 237 -7.05 0.14 29.25
CA GLU A 237 -7.94 -0.17 30.36
C GLU A 237 -8.83 1.05 30.64
N SER A 238 -10.12 0.91 30.31
CA SER A 238 -11.14 1.85 30.76
C SER A 238 -11.13 1.91 32.28
N PRO A 239 -11.03 3.09 32.92
CA PRO A 239 -11.01 3.17 34.36
C PRO A 239 -12.36 2.70 34.91
N SER A 240 -12.30 1.72 35.80
CA SER A 240 -13.43 1.22 36.56
C SER A 240 -14.03 2.36 37.39
N VAL A 241 -15.25 2.77 37.05
CA VAL A 241 -16.03 3.72 37.85
C VAL A 241 -16.40 3.02 39.16
N GLY A 242 -15.68 3.37 40.22
CA GLY A 242 -16.03 3.00 41.58
C GLY A 242 -17.40 3.56 41.95
N ARG A 243 -18.38 2.68 42.12
CA ARG A 243 -19.60 2.95 42.87
C ARG A 243 -19.23 3.01 44.35
N SER A 244 -19.22 4.21 44.93
CA SER A 244 -19.45 4.39 46.36
C SER A 244 -20.89 4.86 46.56
N ALA A 245 -21.63 4.05 47.32
CA ALA A 245 -22.83 4.47 48.06
C ALA A 245 -22.40 5.04 49.42
#